data_AF-D3LA96-F1
#
_entry.id   AF-D3LA96-F1
#
_cell.length_a   1.000
_cell.length_b   1.000
_cell.length_c   1.000
_cell.angle_alpha   90.00
_cell.angle_beta   90.00
_cell.angle_gamma   90.00
#
_symmetry.space_group_name_H-M   'P 1'
#
loop_
_entity.id
_entity.type
_entity.pdbx_description
1 polymer ?
#
loop_
_entity_poly.entity_id
_entity_poly.type
_entity_poly.pdbx_seq_one_letter_code
_entity_poly.pdbx_strand_id
1 'polypeptide(L)'
;MRVKGTNVTRIRRKKMIKLAKGYRGQRHINFKVAKQQVWKSYLYAYRDRKNVKRDYRKLWIARINAASRMNGISYSQLMHGFKVAGIDLNRKMLAELAVSDFATFSKLAETAKKQVSAPTRKAATLDTDIKIERIEKGAAKPVVLEPGKSTKTQEVAVAEKPTTASTVAEIKAYLDSESIKYPSSAKKADLLALVK
;
A
#
# COMPACT_ATOMS: atom_id res chain seq x y z
N MET A 1 64.84 -15.95 -12.72
CA MET A 1 65.14 -14.73 -11.92
C MET A 1 63.99 -14.45 -10.94
N ARG A 2 64.25 -14.25 -9.64
CA ARG A 2 63.20 -13.99 -8.63
C ARG A 2 62.86 -12.49 -8.57
N VAL A 3 61.62 -12.13 -8.89
CA VAL A 3 61.13 -10.74 -8.82
C VAL A 3 60.62 -10.41 -7.41
N LYS A 4 61.04 -9.28 -6.84
CA LYS A 4 60.57 -8.78 -5.53
C LYS A 4 59.30 -7.93 -5.70
N GLY A 5 58.20 -8.29 -5.04
CA GLY A 5 56.89 -7.61 -5.15
C GLY A 5 56.67 -6.37 -4.26
N THR A 6 57.68 -5.91 -3.51
CA THR A 6 57.54 -4.93 -2.42
C THR A 6 56.95 -3.59 -2.86
N ASN A 7 57.39 -3.05 -4.01
CA ASN A 7 56.93 -1.74 -4.49
C ASN A 7 55.43 -1.75 -4.81
N VAL A 8 54.98 -2.74 -5.59
CA VAL A 8 53.57 -2.93 -5.96
C VAL A 8 52.68 -3.04 -4.72
N THR A 9 53.12 -3.79 -3.71
CA THR A 9 52.39 -3.91 -2.45
C THR A 9 52.30 -2.58 -1.68
N ARG A 10 53.40 -1.81 -1.60
CA ARG A 10 53.39 -0.49 -0.94
C ARG A 10 52.44 0.50 -1.63
N ILE A 11 52.44 0.54 -2.96
CA ILE A 11 51.55 1.42 -3.75
C ILE A 11 50.08 1.08 -3.47
N ARG A 12 49.71 -0.21 -3.51
CA ARG A 12 48.33 -0.66 -3.21
C ARG A 12 47.89 -0.26 -1.79
N ARG A 13 48.77 -0.40 -0.79
CA ARG A 13 48.46 0.01 0.60
C ARG A 13 48.27 1.52 0.72
N LYS A 14 49.17 2.31 0.14
CA LYS A 14 49.07 3.78 0.13
C LYS A 14 47.77 4.27 -0.51
N LYS A 15 47.33 3.65 -1.61
CA LYS A 15 46.04 3.96 -2.27
C LYS A 15 44.85 3.78 -1.31
N MET A 16 44.78 2.64 -0.60
CA MET A 16 43.68 2.37 0.32
C MET A 16 43.69 3.29 1.55
N ILE A 17 44.87 3.57 2.12
CA ILE A 17 45.00 4.49 3.25
C ILE A 17 44.62 5.92 2.82
N LYS A 18 45.00 6.34 1.60
CA LYS A 18 44.60 7.65 1.03
C LYS A 18 43.07 7.77 0.94
N LEU A 19 42.37 6.71 0.53
CA LEU A 19 40.91 6.67 0.47
C LEU A 19 40.24 6.64 1.86
N ALA A 20 40.94 6.11 2.87
CA ALA A 20 40.44 5.98 4.24
C ALA A 20 40.72 7.21 5.11
N LYS A 21 41.33 8.26 4.57
CA LYS A 21 41.59 9.51 5.30
C LYS A 21 40.27 10.08 5.86
N GLY A 22 40.29 10.51 7.12
CA GLY A 22 39.12 11.04 7.83
C GLY A 22 38.31 9.98 8.58
N TYR A 23 38.58 8.68 8.42
CA TYR A 23 37.92 7.65 9.25
C TYR A 23 38.43 7.67 10.68
N ARG A 24 37.53 7.48 11.65
CA ARG A 24 37.87 7.49 13.08
C ARG A 24 38.65 6.23 13.51
N GLY A 25 39.64 6.42 14.39
CA GLY A 25 40.40 5.34 15.04
C GLY A 25 41.25 4.53 14.07
N GLN A 26 41.33 3.21 14.27
CA GLN A 26 42.18 2.30 13.48
C GLN A 26 41.82 2.22 11.98
N ARG A 27 40.67 2.75 11.58
CA ARG A 27 40.13 2.66 10.22
C ARG A 27 40.86 3.52 9.19
N HIS A 28 41.71 4.47 9.59
CA HIS A 28 42.59 5.21 8.68
C HIS A 28 44.08 4.85 8.85
N ILE A 29 44.45 4.12 9.91
CA ILE A 29 45.84 3.80 10.27
C ILE A 29 46.22 2.41 9.74
N ASN A 30 45.45 1.38 10.10
CA ASN A 30 45.78 0.00 9.76
C ASN A 30 45.20 -0.39 8.40
N PHE A 31 46.05 -0.81 7.45
CA PHE A 31 45.65 -1.20 6.10
C PHE A 31 44.52 -2.25 6.06
N LYS A 32 44.56 -3.29 6.92
CA LYS A 32 43.56 -4.37 6.90
C LYS A 32 42.17 -3.81 7.26
N VAL A 33 42.11 -3.04 8.34
CA VAL A 33 40.87 -2.42 8.84
C VAL A 33 40.39 -1.34 7.87
N ALA A 34 41.29 -0.49 7.36
CA ALA A 34 40.99 0.53 6.38
C ALA A 34 40.39 -0.06 5.10
N LYS A 35 40.96 -1.17 4.58
CA LYS A 35 40.44 -1.86 3.41
C LYS A 35 39.00 -2.30 3.61
N GLN A 36 38.72 -2.97 4.73
CA GLN A 36 37.37 -3.44 5.06
C GLN A 36 36.38 -2.27 5.16
N GLN A 37 36.80 -1.18 5.82
CA GLN A 37 35.94 0.00 5.97
C GLN A 37 35.65 0.68 4.63
N VAL A 38 36.67 0.90 3.79
CA VAL A 38 36.50 1.50 2.46
C VAL A 38 35.53 0.69 1.61
N TRP A 39 35.59 -0.65 1.67
CA TRP A 39 34.67 -1.51 0.93
C TRP A 39 33.22 -1.36 1.41
N LYS A 40 33.01 -1.32 2.74
CA LYS A 40 31.67 -1.03 3.31
C LYS A 40 31.18 0.36 2.91
N SER A 41 32.04 1.38 2.97
CA SER A 41 31.68 2.73 2.56
C SER A 41 31.27 2.81 1.09
N TYR A 42 31.94 2.07 0.19
CA TYR A 42 31.54 2.02 -1.22
C TYR A 42 30.21 1.31 -1.44
N LEU A 43 29.95 0.23 -0.70
CA LEU A 43 28.66 -0.45 -0.73
C LEU A 43 27.53 0.50 -0.30
N TYR A 44 27.72 1.21 0.81
CA TYR A 44 26.75 2.21 1.28
C TYR A 44 26.61 3.37 0.30
N ALA A 45 27.69 3.92 -0.22
CA ALA A 45 27.62 4.98 -1.22
C ALA A 45 26.83 4.57 -2.47
N TYR A 46 27.00 3.34 -2.96
CA TYR A 46 26.24 2.83 -4.10
C TYR A 46 24.74 2.68 -3.78
N ARG A 47 24.42 2.06 -2.64
CA ARG A 47 23.05 1.90 -2.15
C ARG A 47 22.37 3.27 -1.95
N ASP A 48 23.05 4.17 -1.28
CA ASP A 48 22.49 5.45 -0.84
C ASP A 48 22.30 6.41 -2.01
N ARG A 49 23.13 6.37 -3.06
CA ARG A 49 22.83 7.09 -4.33
C ARG A 49 21.48 6.72 -4.93
N LYS A 50 21.02 5.48 -4.75
CA LYS A 50 19.67 5.06 -5.19
C LYS A 50 18.60 5.50 -4.18
N ASN A 51 18.90 5.48 -2.89
CA ASN A 51 17.95 5.86 -1.82
C ASN A 51 17.69 7.36 -1.73
N VAL A 52 18.70 8.20 -1.95
CA VAL A 52 18.60 9.67 -1.91
C VAL A 52 17.45 10.19 -2.77
N LYS A 53 17.20 9.57 -3.94
CA LYS A 53 16.06 9.91 -4.80
C LYS A 53 14.71 9.71 -4.11
N ARG A 54 14.58 8.64 -3.31
CA ARG A 54 13.38 8.34 -2.51
C ARG A 54 13.27 9.29 -1.32
N ASP A 55 14.39 9.59 -0.66
CA ASP A 55 14.40 10.46 0.52
C ASP A 55 14.01 11.91 0.15
N TYR A 56 14.54 12.44 -0.96
CA TYR A 56 14.07 13.72 -1.50
C TYR A 56 12.60 13.69 -1.89
N ARG A 57 12.13 12.61 -2.53
CA ARG A 57 10.71 12.48 -2.88
C ARG A 57 9.82 12.47 -1.64
N LYS A 58 10.22 11.77 -0.57
CA LYS A 58 9.51 11.78 0.72
C LYS A 58 9.45 13.20 1.30
N LEU A 59 10.57 13.92 1.29
CA LEU A 59 10.63 15.30 1.75
C LEU A 59 9.71 16.23 0.94
N TRP A 60 9.73 16.13 -0.39
CA TRP A 60 8.86 16.93 -1.24
C TRP A 60 7.39 16.64 -0.99
N ILE A 61 7.00 15.37 -0.82
CA ILE A 61 5.63 15.00 -0.48
C ILE A 61 5.23 15.58 0.88
N ALA A 62 6.10 15.52 1.88
CA ALA A 62 5.84 16.09 3.20
C ALA A 62 5.59 17.61 3.13
N ARG A 63 6.44 18.34 2.39
CA ARG A 63 6.28 19.79 2.17
C ARG A 63 4.98 20.13 1.45
N ILE A 64 4.69 19.43 0.34
CA ILE A 64 3.45 19.65 -0.43
C ILE A 64 2.22 19.31 0.41
N ASN A 65 2.27 18.23 1.20
CA ASN A 65 1.15 17.84 2.05
C ASN A 65 0.88 18.89 3.14
N ALA A 66 1.91 19.48 3.75
CA ALA A 66 1.72 20.58 4.69
C ALA A 66 1.04 21.78 4.00
N ALA A 67 1.55 22.21 2.85
CA ALA A 67 0.97 23.32 2.09
C ALA A 67 -0.43 23.03 1.56
N SER A 68 -0.72 21.80 1.15
CA SER A 68 -2.07 21.40 0.69
C SER A 68 -3.07 21.44 1.83
N ARG A 69 -2.66 21.02 3.04
CA ARG A 69 -3.51 21.06 4.25
C ARG A 69 -3.83 22.48 4.68
N MET A 70 -2.88 23.40 4.57
CA MET A 70 -3.13 24.84 4.77
C MET A 70 -4.18 25.37 3.80
N ASN A 71 -4.17 24.87 2.56
CA ASN A 71 -5.18 25.18 1.56
C ASN A 71 -6.44 24.32 1.67
N GLY A 72 -6.62 23.51 2.74
CA GLY A 72 -7.85 22.72 2.96
C GLY A 72 -8.09 21.57 1.97
N ILE A 73 -7.06 21.08 1.26
CA ILE A 73 -7.17 19.91 0.37
C ILE A 73 -6.14 18.83 0.75
N SER A 74 -6.52 17.56 0.64
CA SER A 74 -5.57 16.46 0.86
C SER A 74 -4.58 16.34 -0.29
N TYR A 75 -3.34 15.92 -0.01
CA TYR A 75 -2.32 15.71 -1.04
C TYR A 75 -2.80 14.79 -2.18
N SER A 76 -3.54 13.71 -1.87
CA SER A 76 -4.05 12.78 -2.88
C SER A 76 -5.04 13.45 -3.83
N GLN A 77 -5.98 14.24 -3.28
CA GLN A 77 -6.94 15.00 -4.08
C GLN A 77 -6.24 16.09 -4.90
N LEU A 78 -5.26 16.79 -4.33
CA LEU A 78 -4.51 17.82 -5.05
C LEU A 78 -3.74 17.24 -6.24
N MET A 79 -3.03 16.11 -6.06
CA MET A 79 -2.33 15.46 -7.17
C MET A 79 -3.29 14.89 -8.22
N HIS A 80 -4.46 14.40 -7.80
CA HIS A 80 -5.50 13.98 -8.72
C HIS A 80 -6.04 15.16 -9.53
N GLY A 81 -6.34 16.29 -8.87
CA GLY A 81 -6.79 17.53 -9.50
C GLY A 81 -5.80 18.04 -10.54
N PHE A 82 -4.50 18.01 -10.27
CA PHE A 82 -3.48 18.36 -11.27
C PHE A 82 -3.47 17.42 -12.48
N LYS A 83 -3.66 16.12 -12.27
CA LYS A 83 -3.73 15.15 -13.39
C LYS A 83 -4.97 15.41 -14.26
N VAL A 84 -6.12 15.70 -13.65
CA VAL A 84 -7.37 16.01 -14.38
C VAL A 84 -7.25 17.36 -15.09
N ALA A 85 -6.60 18.34 -14.47
CA ALA A 85 -6.35 19.66 -15.07
C ALA A 85 -5.31 19.63 -16.22
N GLY A 86 -4.63 18.51 -16.46
CA GLY A 86 -3.54 18.43 -17.44
C GLY A 86 -2.25 19.15 -17.00
N ILE A 87 -2.10 19.47 -15.72
CA ILE A 87 -0.93 20.16 -15.16
C ILE A 87 0.14 19.13 -14.79
N ASP A 88 1.12 18.91 -15.66
CA ASP A 88 2.26 18.02 -15.36
C ASP A 88 3.39 18.76 -14.66
N LEU A 89 3.25 18.91 -13.33
CA LEU A 89 4.28 19.52 -12.49
C LEU A 89 5.06 18.49 -11.67
N ASN A 90 6.38 18.61 -11.76
CA ASN A 90 7.28 17.82 -10.94
C ASN A 90 7.14 18.18 -9.45
N ARG A 91 7.16 17.17 -8.59
CA ARG A 91 7.06 17.34 -7.12
C ARG A 91 8.19 18.17 -6.53
N LYS A 92 9.38 18.16 -7.15
CA LYS A 92 10.48 19.05 -6.76
C LYS A 92 10.06 20.52 -6.89
N MET A 93 9.46 20.89 -8.01
CA MET A 93 9.03 22.27 -8.27
C MET A 93 7.83 22.65 -7.41
N LEU A 94 6.85 21.75 -7.26
CA LEU A 94 5.71 21.99 -6.37
C LEU A 94 6.13 22.20 -4.91
N ALA A 95 7.11 21.42 -4.43
CA ALA A 95 7.64 21.58 -3.08
C ALA A 95 8.47 22.86 -2.91
N GLU A 96 9.11 23.34 -3.97
CA GLU A 96 9.82 24.62 -3.96
C GLU A 96 8.83 25.78 -3.94
N LEU A 97 7.83 25.78 -4.83
CA LEU A 97 6.76 26.78 -4.87
C LEU A 97 6.03 26.89 -3.53
N ALA A 98 5.74 25.75 -2.89
CA ALA A 98 5.11 25.72 -1.58
C ALA A 98 5.92 26.44 -0.49
N VAL A 99 7.24 26.58 -0.65
CA VAL A 99 8.13 27.26 0.30
C VAL A 99 8.44 28.69 -0.14
N SER A 100 8.76 28.91 -1.41
CA SER A 100 9.21 30.20 -1.93
C SER A 100 8.06 31.18 -2.19
N ASP A 101 6.95 30.70 -2.76
CA ASP A 101 5.80 31.52 -3.13
C ASP A 101 4.49 30.76 -2.86
N PHE A 102 4.04 30.89 -1.61
CA PHE A 102 2.81 30.26 -1.17
C PHE A 102 1.57 30.81 -1.89
N ALA A 103 1.55 32.07 -2.30
CA ALA A 103 0.41 32.68 -2.96
C ALA A 103 0.14 32.03 -4.33
N THR A 104 1.20 31.78 -5.11
CA THR A 104 1.08 31.04 -6.38
C THR A 104 0.67 29.59 -6.16
N PHE A 105 1.18 28.93 -5.11
CA PHE A 105 0.76 27.57 -4.74
C PHE A 105 -0.75 27.52 -4.38
N SER A 106 -1.28 28.50 -3.65
CA SER A 106 -2.71 28.57 -3.32
C SER A 106 -3.59 28.70 -4.56
N LYS A 107 -3.20 29.52 -5.54
CA LYS A 107 -3.91 29.63 -6.82
C LYS A 107 -3.95 28.29 -7.57
N LEU A 108 -2.84 27.55 -7.58
CA LEU A 108 -2.79 26.20 -8.17
C LEU A 108 -3.64 25.19 -7.37
N ALA A 109 -3.67 25.31 -6.04
CA ALA A 109 -4.52 24.45 -5.22
C ALA A 109 -6.01 24.71 -5.48
N GLU A 110 -6.41 25.96 -5.74
CA GLU A 110 -7.78 26.30 -6.11
C GLU A 110 -8.18 25.73 -7.48
N THR A 111 -7.31 25.81 -8.49
CA THR A 111 -7.58 25.17 -9.79
C THR A 111 -7.73 23.67 -9.64
N ALA A 112 -6.87 23.03 -8.83
CA ALA A 112 -6.98 21.60 -8.52
C ALA A 112 -8.31 21.26 -7.81
N LYS A 113 -8.74 22.07 -6.83
CA LYS A 113 -10.04 21.89 -6.13
C LYS A 113 -11.23 21.92 -7.09
N LYS A 114 -11.25 22.88 -8.02
CA LYS A 114 -12.33 23.01 -9.03
C LYS A 114 -12.46 21.76 -9.90
N GLN A 115 -11.35 21.11 -10.23
CA GLN A 115 -11.35 19.89 -11.03
C GLN A 115 -11.75 18.64 -10.22
N VAL A 116 -11.46 18.60 -8.92
CA VAL A 116 -11.82 17.47 -8.04
C VAL A 116 -13.30 17.47 -7.68
N SER A 117 -13.96 18.64 -7.58
CA SER A 117 -15.39 18.72 -7.31
C SER A 117 -16.26 18.22 -8.46
N ALA A 118 -15.71 18.11 -9.67
CA ALA A 118 -16.38 17.43 -10.77
C ALA A 118 -16.38 15.92 -10.47
N PRO A 119 -17.55 15.29 -10.24
CA PRO A 119 -17.63 13.91 -9.79
C PRO A 119 -17.25 12.97 -10.93
N THR A 120 -15.96 12.65 -11.06
CA THR A 120 -15.52 11.57 -11.94
C THR A 120 -15.50 10.26 -11.16
N ARG A 121 -16.69 9.81 -10.80
CA ARG A 121 -16.99 8.37 -10.79
C ARG A 121 -17.89 8.12 -11.99
N LYS A 122 -17.29 8.02 -13.19
CA LYS A 122 -17.88 7.11 -14.18
C LYS A 122 -17.67 5.72 -13.61
N ALA A 123 -18.62 5.24 -12.80
CA ALA A 123 -18.76 3.80 -12.65
C ALA A 123 -18.83 3.25 -14.08
N ALA A 124 -18.05 2.21 -14.36
CA ALA A 124 -18.26 1.44 -15.58
C ALA A 124 -19.62 0.73 -15.43
N THR A 125 -20.71 1.45 -15.65
CA THR A 125 -21.96 0.85 -16.07
C THR A 125 -21.67 0.33 -17.47
N LEU A 126 -21.62 -0.99 -17.61
CA LEU A 126 -21.76 -1.59 -18.92
C LEU A 126 -23.13 -1.17 -19.42
N ASP A 127 -23.17 -0.35 -20.47
CA ASP A 127 -24.38 -0.07 -21.22
C ASP A 127 -24.84 -1.39 -21.85
N THR A 128 -25.69 -2.11 -21.14
CA THR A 128 -26.57 -3.11 -21.74
C THR A 128 -27.99 -2.64 -21.51
N ASP A 129 -28.46 -1.81 -22.43
CA ASP A 129 -29.89 -1.62 -22.66
C ASP A 129 -30.49 -2.97 -23.09
N ILE A 130 -30.96 -3.75 -22.11
CA ILE A 130 -31.83 -4.89 -22.37
C ILE A 130 -33.22 -4.47 -21.92
N LYS A 131 -34.11 -4.20 -22.88
CA LYS A 131 -35.55 -4.11 -22.66
C LYS A 131 -36.03 -5.42 -22.05
N ILE A 132 -36.47 -5.39 -20.81
CA ILE A 132 -37.17 -6.51 -20.19
C ILE A 132 -38.67 -6.28 -20.41
N GLU A 133 -39.20 -6.88 -21.48
CA GLU A 133 -40.65 -7.08 -21.59
C GLU A 133 -41.03 -8.22 -20.64
N ARG A 134 -41.89 -7.91 -19.65
CA ARG A 134 -42.54 -8.92 -18.82
C ARG A 134 -43.53 -9.70 -19.69
N ILE A 135 -43.27 -10.98 -19.93
CA ILE A 135 -44.29 -11.94 -20.36
C ILE A 135 -44.42 -13.00 -19.26
N GLU A 136 -45.65 -13.15 -18.78
CA GLU A 136 -46.04 -14.03 -17.69
C GLU A 136 -46.04 -15.51 -18.07
N LYS A 137 -45.75 -16.34 -17.05
CA LYS A 137 -46.23 -17.72 -16.80
C LYS A 137 -45.92 -18.85 -17.80
N GLY A 138 -45.43 -19.96 -17.24
CA GLY A 138 -45.93 -21.30 -17.62
C GLY A 138 -44.89 -22.38 -17.89
N ALA A 139 -44.65 -23.20 -16.87
CA ALA A 139 -44.41 -24.65 -16.85
C ALA A 139 -43.67 -25.41 -18.00
N ALA A 140 -42.68 -26.22 -17.56
CA ALA A 140 -42.40 -27.63 -17.91
C ALA A 140 -40.97 -27.94 -18.46
N LYS A 141 -40.31 -28.93 -17.83
CA LYS A 141 -39.03 -29.58 -18.22
C LYS A 141 -39.31 -30.85 -19.05
N PRO A 142 -38.36 -31.37 -19.86
CA PRO A 142 -37.42 -32.42 -19.39
C PRO A 142 -35.97 -32.29 -19.95
N VAL A 143 -34.94 -32.53 -19.11
CA VAL A 143 -33.95 -33.66 -19.15
C VAL A 143 -33.05 -33.66 -20.41
N VAL A 144 -31.73 -33.41 -20.32
CA VAL A 144 -30.63 -34.44 -20.23
C VAL A 144 -29.30 -33.80 -19.73
N LEU A 145 -28.80 -34.35 -18.59
CA LEU A 145 -27.42 -34.68 -18.14
C LEU A 145 -26.19 -33.73 -18.28
N GLU A 146 -25.84 -33.07 -17.15
CA GLU A 146 -24.57 -32.97 -16.35
C GLU A 146 -23.17 -32.97 -17.03
N PRO A 147 -22.11 -32.27 -16.52
CA PRO A 147 -21.83 -32.06 -15.08
C PRO A 147 -21.22 -30.70 -14.62
N GLY A 148 -21.35 -30.39 -13.32
CA GLY A 148 -20.23 -29.78 -12.57
C GLY A 148 -20.51 -28.56 -11.67
N LYS A 149 -20.76 -28.86 -10.37
CA LYS A 149 -20.72 -28.00 -9.16
C LYS A 149 -21.90 -27.06 -8.89
N SER A 150 -22.81 -27.60 -8.09
CA SER A 150 -23.95 -26.97 -7.44
C SER A 150 -23.55 -26.19 -6.18
N THR A 151 -23.91 -24.90 -6.13
CA THR A 151 -24.26 -24.22 -4.88
C THR A 151 -25.76 -24.44 -4.67
N LYS A 152 -26.12 -25.42 -3.83
CA LYS A 152 -27.51 -25.60 -3.38
C LYS A 152 -27.80 -24.57 -2.30
N THR A 153 -28.62 -23.58 -2.64
CA THR A 153 -29.56 -22.97 -1.71
C THR A 153 -30.51 -24.06 -1.24
N GLN A 154 -30.61 -24.29 0.07
CA GLN A 154 -31.69 -25.04 0.68
C GLN A 154 -32.24 -24.20 1.83
N GLU A 155 -33.46 -23.73 1.65
CA GLU A 155 -34.38 -23.42 2.74
C GLU A 155 -34.79 -24.73 3.40
N VAL A 156 -34.65 -24.84 4.72
CA VAL A 156 -35.47 -25.72 5.57
C VAL A 156 -35.63 -25.02 6.92
N ALA A 157 -36.88 -24.86 7.35
CA ALA A 157 -37.28 -24.37 8.65
C ALA A 157 -37.19 -25.47 9.72
N VAL A 158 -37.04 -25.01 10.98
CA VAL A 158 -37.46 -25.60 12.27
C VAL A 158 -36.32 -25.54 13.29
N ALA A 159 -36.62 -24.90 14.42
CA ALA A 159 -35.76 -24.71 15.57
C ALA A 159 -35.47 -26.05 16.26
N GLU A 160 -34.26 -26.55 16.06
CA GLU A 160 -33.65 -27.59 16.90
C GLU A 160 -32.45 -26.99 17.63
N LYS A 161 -32.35 -27.24 18.94
CA LYS A 161 -31.25 -26.72 19.78
C LYS A 161 -29.90 -27.15 19.20
N PRO A 162 -28.96 -26.22 18.92
CA PRO A 162 -27.70 -26.59 18.29
C PRO A 162 -26.85 -27.50 19.19
N THR A 163 -26.37 -28.60 18.60
CA THR A 163 -25.56 -29.62 19.28
C THR A 163 -24.08 -29.45 18.96
N THR A 164 -23.21 -30.31 19.53
CA THR A 164 -21.75 -30.24 19.35
C THR A 164 -21.31 -30.37 17.88
N ALA A 165 -22.14 -30.95 17.02
CA ALA A 165 -21.91 -31.09 15.59
C ALA A 165 -22.12 -29.77 14.81
N SER A 166 -22.97 -28.86 15.29
CA SER A 166 -23.34 -27.61 14.58
C SER A 166 -22.15 -26.68 14.38
N THR A 167 -22.13 -25.90 13.29
CA THR A 167 -21.05 -24.95 13.03
C THR A 167 -21.15 -23.71 13.94
N VAL A 168 -20.06 -22.97 14.13
CA VAL A 168 -20.07 -21.74 14.97
C VAL A 168 -21.05 -20.70 14.44
N ALA A 169 -21.25 -20.64 13.13
CA ALA A 169 -22.19 -19.72 12.50
C ALA A 169 -23.65 -20.09 12.81
N GLU A 170 -23.99 -21.38 12.77
CA GLU A 170 -25.32 -21.88 13.15
C GLU A 170 -25.63 -21.59 14.63
N ILE A 171 -24.66 -21.79 15.53
CA ILE A 171 -24.84 -21.51 16.96
C ILE A 171 -25.06 -20.00 17.20
N LYS A 172 -24.32 -19.13 16.52
CA LYS A 172 -24.50 -17.66 16.64
C LYS A 172 -25.85 -17.21 16.09
N ALA A 173 -26.28 -17.74 14.95
CA ALA A 173 -27.57 -17.43 14.36
C ALA A 173 -28.74 -17.85 15.27
N TYR A 174 -28.61 -18.99 15.95
CA TYR A 174 -29.58 -19.43 16.97
C TYR A 174 -29.62 -18.47 18.18
N LEU A 175 -28.45 -18.11 18.74
CA LEU A 175 -28.37 -17.18 19.87
C LEU A 175 -28.93 -15.78 19.52
N ASP A 176 -28.68 -15.31 18.30
CA ASP A 176 -29.25 -14.05 17.79
C ASP A 176 -30.77 -14.13 17.65
N SER A 177 -31.31 -15.29 17.24
CA SER A 177 -32.77 -15.52 17.17
C SER A 177 -33.44 -15.55 18.55
N GLU A 178 -32.74 -16.03 19.58
CA GLU A 178 -33.21 -16.02 20.97
C GLU A 178 -32.84 -14.73 21.73
N SER A 179 -32.19 -13.76 21.07
CA SER A 179 -31.73 -12.49 21.65
C SER A 179 -30.75 -12.64 22.83
N ILE A 180 -29.95 -13.72 22.86
CA ILE A 180 -28.94 -13.96 23.90
C ILE A 180 -27.63 -13.27 23.50
N LYS A 181 -27.16 -12.33 24.33
CA LYS A 181 -25.92 -11.60 24.07
C LYS A 181 -24.69 -12.45 24.36
N TYR A 182 -23.82 -12.62 23.37
CA TYR A 182 -22.54 -13.30 23.51
C TYR A 182 -21.34 -12.38 23.17
N PRO A 183 -20.15 -12.60 23.76
CA PRO A 183 -18.95 -11.87 23.37
C PRO A 183 -18.46 -12.32 21.98
N SER A 184 -18.06 -11.35 21.15
CA SER A 184 -17.62 -11.57 19.76
C SER A 184 -16.48 -12.61 19.63
N SER A 185 -15.62 -12.70 20.65
CA SER A 185 -14.46 -13.59 20.72
C SER A 185 -14.72 -14.96 21.34
N ALA A 186 -15.98 -15.29 21.69
CA ALA A 186 -16.33 -16.56 22.33
C ALA A 186 -15.96 -17.76 21.44
N LYS A 187 -15.41 -18.83 22.06
CA LYS A 187 -15.13 -20.09 21.37
C LYS A 187 -16.39 -20.93 21.25
N LYS A 188 -16.38 -21.91 20.35
CA LYS A 188 -17.51 -22.81 20.08
C LYS A 188 -18.10 -23.43 21.37
N ALA A 189 -17.23 -23.85 22.29
CA ALA A 189 -17.64 -24.46 23.56
C ALA A 189 -18.42 -23.47 24.45
N ASP A 190 -17.95 -22.22 24.54
CA ASP A 190 -18.57 -21.17 25.36
C ASP A 190 -19.94 -20.78 24.78
N LEU A 191 -20.05 -20.70 23.45
CA LEU A 191 -21.32 -20.42 22.76
C LEU A 191 -22.34 -21.54 22.96
N LEU A 192 -21.90 -22.80 22.96
CA LEU A 192 -22.78 -23.96 23.16
C LEU A 192 -23.23 -24.10 24.63
N ALA A 193 -22.46 -23.59 25.58
CA ALA A 193 -22.88 -23.52 26.98
C ALA A 193 -24.04 -22.54 27.21
N LEU A 194 -24.16 -21.50 26.39
CA LEU A 194 -25.25 -20.51 26.43
C LEU A 194 -26.58 -21.03 25.82
N VAL A 195 -26.54 -22.18 25.14
CA VAL A 195 -27.68 -22.79 24.43
C VAL A 195 -28.46 -23.79 25.31
N LYS A 196 -27.87 -24.23 26.44
CA LYS A 196 -28.51 -25.19 27.35
C LYS A 196 -29.78 -24.61 27.98
#